data_AF-A0A285BND5-F1
#
_entry.id   AF-A0A285BND5-F1
#
_cell.length_a   1.000
_cell.length_b   1.000
_cell.length_c   1.000
_cell.angle_alpha   90.00
_cell.angle_beta   90.00
_cell.angle_gamma   90.00
#
_symmetry.space_group_name_H-M   'P 1'
#
loop_
_entity.id
_entity.type
_entity.pdbx_description
1 polymer ?
#
loop_
_entity_poly.entity_id
_entity_poly.type
_entity_poly.pdbx_seq_one_letter_code
_entity_poly.pdbx_strand_id
1 'polypeptide(L)'
;MSGPPPELIGAWVHSYEEDSPGVTVYRRAGYPLPPARGRRALEFAADGTFTERPLGRGDAPGRRTGSWAPADQEGRRLALNLPDAERQLEVLHVDDQILKVRAADGGRHVP
;
A
#
# COMPACT_ATOMS: atom_id res chain seq x y z
N MET A 1 21.22 -9.43 7.33
CA MET A 1 19.92 -9.07 7.94
C MET A 1 19.08 -8.52 6.82
N SER A 2 18.17 -9.31 6.28
CA SER A 2 17.29 -8.84 5.20
C SER A 2 15.97 -8.45 5.86
N GLY A 3 15.75 -7.13 5.93
CA GLY A 3 14.51 -6.51 6.35
C GLY A 3 13.79 -5.92 5.14
N PRO A 4 12.64 -5.28 5.33
CA PRO A 4 11.95 -4.61 4.23
C PRO A 4 12.83 -3.49 3.63
N PRO A 5 12.68 -3.22 2.32
CA PRO A 5 13.44 -2.15 1.67
C PRO A 5 13.15 -0.81 2.35
N PRO A 6 14.17 -0.03 2.76
CA PRO A 6 13.96 1.22 3.48
C PRO A 6 13.19 2.26 2.66
N GLU A 7 13.27 2.19 1.32
CA GLU A 7 12.49 3.01 0.40
C GLU A 7 10.98 2.86 0.60
N LEU A 8 10.49 1.71 1.11
CA LEU A 8 9.07 1.50 1.40
C LEU A 8 8.53 2.48 2.45
N ILE A 9 9.38 2.93 3.38
CA ILE A 9 8.97 3.79 4.49
C ILE A 9 8.50 5.15 3.96
N GLY A 10 7.34 5.60 4.44
CA GLY A 10 6.72 6.88 4.14
C GLY A 10 5.34 6.75 3.49
N ALA A 11 4.85 7.87 2.96
CA ALA A 11 3.50 7.97 2.41
C ALA A 11 3.47 7.79 0.88
N TRP A 12 2.46 7.06 0.44
CA TRP A 12 2.25 6.58 -0.91
C TRP A 12 0.83 6.87 -1.35
N VAL A 13 0.65 7.51 -2.50
CA VAL A 13 -0.64 7.91 -3.07
C VAL A 13 -0.88 7.11 -4.33
N HIS A 14 -2.07 6.52 -4.43
CA HIS A 14 -2.45 5.69 -5.56
C HIS A 14 -2.46 6.50 -6.86
N SER A 15 -1.72 6.02 -7.86
CA SER A 15 -1.66 6.54 -9.23
C SER A 15 -2.45 5.64 -10.18
N TYR A 16 -3.76 5.89 -10.27
CA TYR A 16 -4.69 5.11 -11.11
C TYR A 16 -4.28 5.00 -12.58
N GLU A 17 -3.58 6.01 -13.10
CA GLU A 17 -3.19 6.10 -14.50
C GLU A 17 -2.00 5.19 -14.84
N GLU A 18 -1.23 4.82 -13.82
CA GLU A 18 -0.04 3.98 -13.95
C GLU A 18 -0.31 2.52 -13.58
N ASP A 19 -1.50 2.24 -13.05
CA ASP A 19 -1.96 0.88 -12.78
C ASP A 19 -1.91 0.02 -14.05
N SER A 20 -1.68 -1.27 -13.84
CA SER A 20 -1.72 -2.28 -14.90
C SER A 20 -2.51 -3.50 -14.40
N PRO A 21 -2.95 -4.41 -15.27
CA PRO A 21 -3.70 -5.59 -14.85
C PRO A 21 -2.97 -6.37 -13.72
N GLY A 22 -3.59 -6.40 -12.53
CA GLY A 22 -3.03 -7.07 -11.35
C GLY A 22 -1.89 -6.32 -10.62
N VAL A 23 -1.55 -5.10 -11.05
CA VAL A 23 -0.51 -4.26 -10.44
C VAL A 23 -1.08 -2.90 -10.09
N THR A 24 -1.03 -2.57 -8.81
CA THR A 24 -1.41 -1.26 -8.29
C THR A 24 -0.15 -0.41 -8.12
N VAL A 25 -0.18 0.80 -8.66
CA VAL A 25 0.95 1.73 -8.62
C VAL A 25 0.67 2.87 -7.66
N TYR A 26 1.63 3.14 -6.78
CA TYR A 26 1.62 4.27 -5.89
C TYR A 26 2.82 5.17 -6.16
N ARG A 27 2.61 6.47 -6.05
CA ARG A 27 3.65 7.50 -6.08
C ARG A 27 3.86 8.08 -4.71
N ARG A 28 5.05 8.63 -4.43
CA ARG A 28 5.27 9.36 -3.17
C ARG A 28 4.23 10.45 -2.97
N ALA A 29 3.86 10.66 -1.70
CA ALA A 29 3.11 11.84 -1.34
C ALA A 29 3.84 13.11 -1.81
N GLY A 30 3.15 13.97 -2.56
CA GLY A 30 3.72 15.17 -3.18
C GLY A 30 4.08 15.02 -4.67
N TYR A 31 4.07 13.81 -5.23
CA TYR A 31 4.22 13.64 -6.68
C TYR A 31 3.06 14.33 -7.42
N PRO A 32 3.33 15.08 -8.52
CA PRO A 32 2.33 15.84 -9.25
C PRO A 32 1.43 14.91 -10.06
N LEU A 33 0.45 14.31 -9.37
CA LEU A 33 -0.57 13.48 -9.98
C LEU A 33 -1.70 14.38 -10.52
N PRO A 34 -2.31 14.06 -11.66
CA PRO A 34 -3.41 14.85 -12.19
C PRO A 34 -4.65 14.74 -11.29
N PRO A 35 -5.61 15.68 -11.41
CA PRO A 35 -6.76 15.72 -10.51
C PRO A 35 -7.59 14.44 -10.63
N ALA A 36 -7.72 13.71 -9.51
CA ALA A 36 -8.59 12.55 -9.39
C ALA A 36 -9.52 12.76 -8.18
N ARG A 37 -10.79 12.35 -8.32
CA ARG A 37 -11.78 12.47 -7.23
C ARG A 37 -11.47 11.45 -6.15
N GLY A 38 -10.74 11.89 -5.13
CA GLY A 38 -10.27 11.05 -4.03
C GLY A 38 -9.17 10.09 -4.51
N ARG A 39 -8.09 9.98 -3.75
CA ARG A 39 -7.04 8.99 -4.01
C ARG A 39 -6.88 8.14 -2.77
N ARG A 40 -6.73 6.84 -2.97
CA ARG A 40 -6.28 5.95 -1.89
C ARG A 40 -4.86 6.32 -1.52
N ALA A 41 -4.52 6.22 -0.24
CA ALA A 41 -3.15 6.40 0.22
C ALA A 41 -2.77 5.33 1.22
N LEU A 42 -1.49 4.96 1.21
CA LEU A 42 -0.86 4.04 2.14
C LEU A 42 0.30 4.76 2.82
N GLU A 43 0.59 4.41 4.07
CA GLU A 43 1.77 4.90 4.77
C GLU A 43 2.38 3.76 5.58
N PHE A 44 3.68 3.58 5.41
CA PHE A 44 4.48 2.58 6.13
C PHE A 44 5.45 3.32 7.04
N ALA A 45 5.31 3.18 8.35
CA ALA A 45 6.27 3.73 9.31
C ALA A 45 7.39 2.72 9.58
N ALA A 46 8.60 3.22 9.86
CA ALA A 46 9.78 2.39 10.17
C ALA A 46 9.60 1.52 11.43
N ASP A 47 8.70 1.91 12.33
CA ASP A 47 8.34 1.17 13.54
C ASP A 47 7.37 -0.01 13.28
N GLY A 48 6.97 -0.24 12.02
CA GLY A 48 5.99 -1.27 11.66
C GLY A 48 4.53 -0.81 11.75
N THR A 49 4.27 0.48 11.97
CA THR A 49 2.90 1.03 11.89
C THR A 49 2.48 1.17 10.42
N PHE A 50 1.30 0.67 10.07
CA PHE A 50 0.71 0.80 8.75
C PHE A 50 -0.52 1.67 8.81
N THR A 51 -0.72 2.52 7.81
CA THR A 51 -1.93 3.31 7.70
C THR A 51 -2.48 3.30 6.28
N GLU A 52 -3.75 2.93 6.12
CA GLU A 52 -4.49 3.09 4.87
C GLU A 52 -5.52 4.22 4.96
N ARG A 53 -5.65 4.98 3.87
CA ARG A 53 -6.70 5.97 3.66
C ARG A 53 -7.56 5.50 2.48
N PRO A 54 -8.71 4.85 2.75
CA PRO A 54 -9.58 4.39 1.67
C PRO A 54 -10.21 5.56 0.92
N LEU A 55 -10.62 5.31 -0.32
CA LEU A 55 -11.38 6.28 -1.11
C LEU A 55 -12.72 6.53 -0.42
N GLY A 56 -12.90 7.72 0.12
CA GLY A 56 -14.15 8.05 0.78
C GLY A 56 -15.23 8.56 -0.17
N ARG A 57 -16.35 7.84 -0.27
CA ARG A 57 -17.62 8.46 -0.68
C ARG A 57 -18.06 9.32 0.51
N GLY A 58 -17.97 10.65 0.38
CA GLY A 58 -18.44 11.68 1.32
C GLY A 58 -18.58 11.26 2.79
N ASP A 59 -17.69 11.74 3.66
CA ASP A 59 -17.67 11.40 5.09
C ASP A 59 -17.32 9.93 5.40
N ALA A 60 -16.34 9.38 4.69
CA ALA A 60 -15.91 8.01 4.86
C ALA A 60 -15.02 7.79 6.10
N PRO A 61 -15.07 6.59 6.71
CA PRO A 61 -14.37 6.26 7.94
C PRO A 61 -12.90 6.66 7.88
N GLY A 62 -12.48 7.41 8.91
CA GLY A 62 -11.14 7.97 9.02
C GLY A 62 -10.05 6.92 8.81
N ARG A 63 -8.91 7.40 8.29
CA ARG A 63 -7.58 6.77 8.33
C ARG A 63 -7.56 5.48 9.19
N ARG A 64 -7.42 4.31 8.56
CA ARG A 64 -7.29 3.03 9.27
C ARG A 64 -5.82 2.82 9.60
N THR A 65 -5.53 2.67 10.88
CA THR A 65 -4.17 2.38 11.37
C THR A 65 -4.11 0.94 11.85
N GLY A 66 -3.04 0.24 11.50
CA GLY A 66 -2.72 -1.10 11.93
C GLY A 66 -1.20 -1.29 11.94
N SER A 67 -0.76 -2.52 11.73
CA SER A 67 0.65 -2.87 11.70
C SER A 67 1.02 -3.57 10.39
N TRP A 68 2.28 -3.48 10.01
CA TRP A 68 2.84 -4.25 8.91
C TRP A 68 4.15 -4.91 9.32
N ALA A 69 4.42 -6.07 8.73
CA ALA A 69 5.67 -6.79 8.89
C ALA A 69 6.05 -7.50 7.59
N PRO A 70 7.35 -7.73 7.33
CA PRO A 70 7.78 -8.61 6.26
C PRO A 70 7.27 -10.04 6.53
N ALA A 71 6.63 -10.63 5.52
CA ALA A 71 6.14 -12.00 5.53
C ALA A 71 7.14 -13.00 4.93
N ASP A 72 8.23 -12.51 4.35
CA ASP A 72 9.34 -13.30 3.84
C ASP A 72 10.70 -12.61 4.15
N GLN A 73 11.80 -13.36 3.99
CA GLN A 73 13.14 -12.86 4.31
C GLN A 73 13.64 -11.74 3.38
N GLU A 74 13.17 -11.66 2.14
CA GLU A 74 13.52 -10.60 1.19
C GLU A 74 12.68 -9.33 1.38
N GLY A 75 11.65 -9.37 2.23
CA GLY A 75 10.77 -8.22 2.50
C GLY A 75 9.90 -7.82 1.30
N ARG A 76 9.71 -8.72 0.33
CA ARG A 76 8.87 -8.49 -0.85
C ARG A 76 7.40 -8.70 -0.54
N ARG A 77 7.07 -9.60 0.37
CA ARG A 77 5.73 -9.85 0.86
C ARG A 77 5.57 -9.16 2.20
N LEU A 78 4.49 -8.41 2.33
CA LEU A 78 4.14 -7.67 3.53
C LEU A 78 2.83 -8.24 4.06
N ALA A 79 2.83 -8.63 5.33
CA ALA A 79 1.61 -8.90 6.08
C ALA A 79 1.11 -7.57 6.65
N LEU A 80 -0.13 -7.20 6.31
CA LEU A 80 -0.83 -6.03 6.84
C LEU A 80 -1.90 -6.51 7.81
N ASN A 81 -1.80 -6.08 9.05
CA ASN A 81 -2.78 -6.36 10.08
C ASN A 81 -3.50 -5.06 10.45
N LEU A 82 -4.74 -4.92 9.96
CA LEU A 82 -5.63 -3.81 10.26
C LEU A 82 -6.67 -4.28 11.29
N PRO A 83 -7.27 -3.37 12.07
CA PRO A 83 -8.22 -3.73 13.14
C PRO A 83 -9.44 -4.56 12.68
N ASP A 84 -9.75 -4.54 11.39
CA ASP A 84 -10.92 -5.19 10.80
C ASP A 84 -10.56 -6.09 9.60
N ALA A 85 -9.26 -6.20 9.27
CA ALA A 85 -8.83 -6.98 8.12
C ALA A 85 -7.37 -7.39 8.20
N GLU A 86 -7.07 -8.60 7.76
CA GLU A 86 -5.70 -9.05 7.51
C GLU A 86 -5.53 -9.21 6.00
N ARG A 87 -4.43 -8.67 5.46
CA ARG A 87 -4.15 -8.69 4.01
C ARG A 87 -2.67 -8.93 3.77
N GLN A 88 -2.35 -9.45 2.59
CA GLN A 88 -0.97 -9.52 2.13
C GLN A 88 -0.76 -8.70 0.86
N LEU A 89 0.33 -7.95 0.83
CA LEU A 89 0.81 -7.24 -0.35
C LEU A 89 2.15 -7.81 -0.78
N GLU A 90 2.34 -7.93 -2.08
CA GLU A 90 3.64 -8.21 -2.66
C GLU A 90 4.17 -6.99 -3.39
N VAL A 91 5.31 -6.50 -2.93
CA VAL A 91 6.13 -5.44 -3.52
C VAL A 91 6.83 -6.01 -4.74
N LEU A 92 6.37 -5.57 -5.91
CA LEU A 92 6.97 -5.89 -7.19
C LEU A 92 8.16 -4.97 -7.49
N HIS A 93 8.08 -3.73 -7.05
CA HIS A 93 9.11 -2.72 -7.20
C HIS A 93 8.92 -1.60 -6.17
N VAL A 94 10.00 -1.08 -5.61
CA VAL A 94 9.97 0.13 -4.80
C VAL A 94 11.28 0.90 -4.98
N ASP A 95 11.17 2.21 -5.13
CA ASP A 95 12.29 3.15 -5.07
C ASP A 95 11.84 4.44 -4.37
N ASP A 96 12.64 5.50 -4.41
CA ASP A 96 12.30 6.78 -3.79
C ASP A 96 11.00 7.41 -4.33
N GLN A 97 10.54 7.07 -5.53
CA GLN A 97 9.47 7.75 -6.25
C GLN A 97 8.24 6.88 -6.51
N ILE A 98 8.43 5.58 -6.71
CA ILE A 98 7.35 4.67 -7.12
C ILE A 98 7.35 3.38 -6.30
N LEU A 99 6.13 2.95 -5.94
CA LEU A 99 5.85 1.68 -5.31
C LEU A 99 4.85 0.92 -6.20
N LYS A 100 5.24 -0.27 -6.65
CA LYS A 100 4.37 -1.18 -7.39
C LYS A 100 4.09 -2.39 -6.53
N VAL A 101 2.81 -2.67 -6.32
CA VAL A 101 2.38 -3.80 -5.50
C VAL A 101 1.34 -4.63 -6.23
N ARG A 102 1.23 -5.89 -5.85
CA ARG A 102 0.07 -6.72 -6.12
C ARG A 102 -0.53 -7.20 -4.80
N ALA A 103 -1.82 -7.49 -4.78
CA ALA A 103 -2.38 -8.29 -3.69
C ALA A 103 -1.72 -9.68 -3.76
N ALA A 104 -1.13 -10.13 -2.65
CA ALA A 104 -0.49 -11.45 -2.60
C ALA A 104 -1.52 -12.59 -2.36
N ASP A 105 -2.79 -12.22 -2.18
CA ASP A 105 -3.86 -13.15 -1.90
C ASP A 105 -4.57 -13.59 -3.18
N GLY A 106 -4.49 -14.88 -3.46
CA GLY A 106 -5.37 -15.60 -4.39
C GLY A 106 -6.75 -15.92 -3.78
N GLY A 107 -7.27 -15.09 -2.86
CA GLY A 107 -8.54 -15.30 -2.19
C GLY A 107 -9.70 -14.62 -2.91
N ARG A 108 -10.38 -15.44 -3.71
CA ARG A 108 -11.84 -15.49 -3.81
C ARG A 108 -12.55 -14.13 -3.99
N HIS A 109 -12.68 -13.73 -5.25
CA HIS A 109 -13.92 -13.06 -5.68
C HIS A 109 -15.08 -14.05 -5.39
N VAL A 110 -15.81 -13.82 -4.31
CA VAL A 110 -17.11 -14.48 -4.13
C VAL A 110 -18.10 -13.79 -5.09
N PRO A 111 -18.69 -14.52 -6.05
CA PRO A 111 -19.72 -13.98 -6.93
C PRO A 111 -21.01 -13.63 -6.18
#